data_AF-A0A959AU84-F1
#
_entry.id   AF-A0A959AU84-F1
#
_cell.length_a   1.000
_cell.length_b   1.000
_cell.length_c   1.000
_cell.angle_alpha   90.00
_cell.angle_beta   90.00
_cell.angle_gamma   90.00
#
_symmetry.space_group_name_H-M   'P 1'
#
loop_
_entity.id
_entity.type
_entity.pdbx_description
1 polymer ?
#
loop_
_entity_poly.entity_id
_entity_poly.type
_entity_poly.pdbx_seq_one_letter_code
_entity_poly.pdbx_strand_id
1 'polypeptide(L)'
;MKAFLQCAAIALALFGCSQFGHHLNSDDELEGLIAAEVHAAVSGNIGLVTLSEVGDFPWDHLLILAPYTALSTVEDSLGVKLSSLGHFGINERDDVTLMVFVEGDTPVRAVAYPRSAGDFAEVEPVLIPREKAIFPIEPMPNGRVKMRLAGQ
;
A
#
# COMPACT_ATOMS: atom_id res chain seq x y z
N MET A 1 -26.65 14.36 -66.88
CA MET A 1 -25.28 13.90 -66.56
C MET A 1 -24.66 14.82 -65.53
N LYS A 2 -24.52 14.39 -64.28
CA LYS A 2 -23.32 14.46 -63.43
C LYS A 2 -23.63 13.82 -62.07
N ALA A 3 -22.65 13.07 -61.60
CA ALA A 3 -22.79 11.89 -60.76
C ALA A 3 -23.19 12.17 -59.31
N PHE A 4 -23.97 11.24 -58.77
CA PHE A 4 -24.03 10.92 -57.35
C PHE A 4 -22.62 10.67 -56.81
N LEU A 5 -22.30 11.22 -55.64
CA LEU A 5 -21.41 10.52 -54.72
C LEU A 5 -21.75 10.88 -53.27
N GLN A 6 -22.48 9.95 -52.66
CA GLN A 6 -22.75 9.86 -51.24
C GLN A 6 -21.72 8.87 -50.69
N CYS A 7 -20.79 9.34 -49.87
CA CYS A 7 -19.96 8.46 -49.04
C CYS A 7 -19.96 9.03 -47.63
N ALA A 8 -20.92 8.54 -46.84
CA ALA A 8 -20.83 8.57 -45.39
C ALA A 8 -19.62 7.70 -44.98
N ALA A 9 -18.59 8.33 -44.45
CA ALA A 9 -17.53 7.64 -43.72
C ALA A 9 -17.87 7.70 -42.23
N ILE A 10 -18.43 6.61 -41.72
CA ILE A 10 -18.63 6.35 -40.31
C ILE A 10 -17.24 6.19 -39.68
N ALA A 11 -16.82 7.15 -38.87
CA ALA A 11 -15.62 7.04 -38.04
C ALA A 11 -15.93 6.22 -36.78
N LEU A 12 -15.98 4.90 -36.92
CA LEU A 12 -15.88 3.97 -35.80
C LEU A 12 -14.40 3.59 -35.65
N ALA A 13 -13.68 4.30 -34.80
CA ALA A 13 -12.39 3.86 -34.28
C ALA A 13 -12.46 3.84 -32.77
N LEU A 14 -12.47 2.62 -32.26
CA LEU A 14 -12.56 2.23 -30.86
C LEU A 14 -11.46 2.93 -30.05
N PHE A 15 -11.84 3.82 -29.12
CA PHE A 15 -11.00 4.13 -27.95
C PHE A 15 -11.03 2.93 -27.00
N GLY A 16 -10.54 1.78 -27.48
CA GLY A 16 -10.10 0.69 -26.62
C GLY A 16 -8.72 1.03 -26.09
N CYS A 17 -8.62 2.07 -25.25
CA CYS A 17 -7.44 2.20 -24.40
C CYS A 17 -7.48 1.01 -23.45
N SER A 18 -6.56 0.09 -23.70
CA SER A 18 -6.26 -1.09 -22.92
C SER A 18 -6.33 -0.81 -21.41
N GLN A 19 -7.21 -1.51 -20.72
CA GLN A 19 -7.10 -1.71 -19.27
C GLN A 19 -5.92 -2.65 -18.99
N PHE A 20 -4.70 -2.22 -19.32
CA PHE A 20 -3.52 -2.75 -18.65
C PHE A 20 -3.59 -2.14 -17.25
N GLY A 21 -4.08 -2.94 -16.29
CA GLY A 21 -4.12 -2.54 -14.89
C GLY A 21 -2.74 -2.05 -14.48
N HIS A 22 -2.67 -0.80 -14.01
CA HIS A 22 -1.41 -0.22 -13.57
C HIS A 22 -0.99 -0.92 -12.28
N HIS A 23 0.02 -1.79 -12.35
CA HIS A 23 0.62 -2.40 -11.17
C HIS A 23 1.37 -1.33 -10.37
N LEU A 24 1.19 -1.33 -9.06
CA LEU A 24 2.00 -0.50 -8.16
C LEU A 24 3.24 -1.29 -7.72
N ASN A 25 4.43 -0.87 -8.12
CA ASN A 25 5.65 -1.50 -7.59
C ASN A 25 5.92 -1.04 -6.16
N SER A 26 6.83 -1.74 -5.45
CA SER A 26 7.35 -1.26 -4.18
C SER A 26 8.04 0.09 -4.39
N ASP A 27 7.76 1.05 -3.52
CA ASP A 27 8.39 2.37 -3.52
C ASP A 27 9.62 2.38 -2.61
N ASP A 28 10.80 2.21 -3.21
CA ASP A 28 12.08 2.11 -2.50
C ASP A 28 12.46 3.41 -1.75
N GLU A 29 12.05 4.57 -2.28
CA GLU A 29 12.30 5.86 -1.62
C GLU A 29 11.46 5.96 -0.34
N LEU A 30 10.18 5.62 -0.44
CA LEU A 30 9.28 5.59 0.70
C LEU A 30 9.68 4.54 1.73
N GLU A 31 10.18 3.38 1.30
CA GLU A 31 10.76 2.36 2.18
C GLU A 31 11.90 2.95 3.02
N GLY A 32 12.81 3.71 2.39
CA GLY A 32 13.92 4.37 3.07
C GLY A 32 13.45 5.37 4.13
N LEU A 33 12.38 6.13 3.85
CA LEU A 33 11.79 7.07 4.82
C LEU A 33 11.17 6.34 6.02
N ILE A 34 10.44 5.25 5.78
CA ILE A 34 9.87 4.42 6.84
C ILE A 34 10.98 3.79 7.70
N ALA A 35 12.02 3.26 7.07
CA ALA A 35 13.16 2.68 7.77
C ALA A 35 13.90 3.72 8.63
N ALA A 36 14.03 4.96 8.15
CA ALA A 36 14.62 6.05 8.93
C ALA A 36 13.78 6.39 10.16
N GLU A 37 12.45 6.45 10.02
CA GLU A 37 11.53 6.68 11.15
C GLU A 37 11.62 5.55 12.18
N VAL A 38 11.64 4.29 11.74
CA VAL A 38 11.82 3.13 12.62
C VAL A 38 13.16 3.21 13.35
N HIS A 39 14.25 3.50 12.62
CA HIS A 39 15.57 3.62 13.22
C HIS A 39 15.64 4.74 14.27
N ALA A 40 15.04 5.91 13.97
CA ALA A 40 14.98 7.04 14.91
C ALA A 40 14.19 6.67 16.17
N ALA A 41 13.06 5.97 16.02
CA ALA A 41 12.22 5.56 17.14
C ALA A 41 12.92 4.54 18.07
N VAL A 42 13.71 3.62 17.49
CA VAL A 42 14.50 2.63 18.23
C VAL A 42 15.72 3.25 18.91
N SER A 43 16.49 4.07 18.20
CA SER A 43 17.74 4.65 18.71
C SER A 43 17.51 5.83 19.66
N GLY A 44 16.46 6.62 19.43
CA GLY A 44 16.13 7.81 20.21
C GLY A 44 15.36 7.54 21.51
N ASN A 45 15.02 6.28 21.82
CA ASN A 45 14.14 5.90 22.92
C ASN A 45 12.76 6.61 22.90
N ILE A 46 12.29 7.00 21.72
CA ILE A 46 10.96 7.59 21.53
C ILE A 46 9.89 6.49 21.69
N GLY A 47 10.20 5.29 21.21
CA GLY A 47 9.31 4.12 21.34
C GLY A 47 8.05 4.18 20.48
N LEU A 48 7.96 5.15 19.56
CA LEU A 48 6.83 5.37 18.66
C LEU A 48 7.34 5.63 17.24
N VAL A 49 6.75 4.97 16.26
CA VAL A 49 6.95 5.20 14.82
C VAL A 49 5.75 5.98 14.32
N THR A 50 5.96 7.17 13.76
CA THR A 50 4.87 8.00 13.21
C THR A 50 4.98 8.08 11.69
N LEU A 51 3.99 7.51 11.00
CA LEU A 51 3.97 7.46 9.54
C LEU A 51 3.07 8.54 8.92
N SER A 52 2.49 9.45 9.69
CA SER A 52 1.58 10.48 9.15
C SER A 52 2.27 11.44 8.17
N GLU A 53 3.59 11.62 8.29
CA GLU A 53 4.38 12.56 7.49
C GLU A 53 5.40 11.87 6.57
N VAL A 54 5.28 10.55 6.33
CA VAL A 54 6.21 9.89 5.40
C VAL A 54 5.86 10.18 3.95
N GLY A 55 6.84 10.69 3.21
CA GLY A 55 6.72 11.05 1.81
C GLY A 55 5.91 12.34 1.56
N ASP A 56 6.08 12.92 0.38
CA ASP A 56 5.35 14.10 -0.07
C ASP A 56 4.35 13.73 -1.19
N PHE A 57 3.24 13.09 -0.80
CA PHE A 57 2.17 12.70 -1.72
C PHE A 57 0.81 12.65 -0.98
N PRO A 58 -0.32 12.78 -1.70
CA PRO A 58 -1.65 12.68 -1.09
C PRO A 58 -1.99 11.23 -0.75
N TRP A 59 -2.50 11.02 0.46
CA TRP A 59 -3.10 9.77 0.92
C TRP A 59 -3.94 10.04 2.19
N ASP A 60 -5.01 9.27 2.36
CA ASP A 60 -5.97 9.41 3.46
C ASP A 60 -5.79 8.31 4.51
N HIS A 61 -5.48 7.09 4.06
CA HIS A 61 -5.38 5.92 4.92
C HIS A 61 -4.14 5.08 4.61
N LEU A 62 -3.61 4.44 5.66
CA LEU A 62 -2.63 3.38 5.59
C LEU A 62 -3.34 2.05 5.83
N LEU A 63 -3.10 1.09 4.95
CA LEU A 63 -3.53 -0.29 5.09
C LEU A 63 -2.28 -1.17 5.22
N ILE A 64 -2.24 -1.96 6.29
CA ILE A 64 -1.14 -2.91 6.53
C ILE A 64 -1.65 -4.31 6.22
N LEU A 65 -0.98 -4.99 5.31
CA LEU A 65 -1.29 -6.35 4.90
C LEU A 65 -0.16 -7.26 5.36
N ALA A 66 -0.41 -7.97 6.46
CA ALA A 66 0.52 -8.95 7.01
C ALA A 66 0.78 -10.10 6.01
N PRO A 67 1.88 -10.86 6.18
CA PRO A 67 2.05 -12.17 5.58
C PRO A 67 0.77 -12.99 5.51
N TYR A 68 0.58 -13.71 4.40
CA TYR A 68 -0.56 -14.60 4.19
C TYR A 68 -1.92 -13.92 4.11
N THR A 69 -1.97 -12.59 3.89
CA THR A 69 -3.22 -11.87 3.70
C THR A 69 -3.80 -12.09 2.30
N ALA A 70 -5.04 -12.58 2.23
CA ALA A 70 -5.78 -12.71 0.98
C ALA A 70 -6.36 -11.34 0.55
N LEU A 71 -5.84 -10.76 -0.53
CA LEU A 71 -6.24 -9.42 -1.00
C LEU A 71 -7.75 -9.32 -1.27
N SER A 72 -8.37 -10.36 -1.85
CA SER A 72 -9.81 -10.35 -2.15
C SER A 72 -10.66 -10.21 -0.89
N THR A 73 -10.28 -10.86 0.21
CA THR A 73 -11.00 -10.75 1.49
C THR A 73 -10.91 -9.34 2.08
N VAL A 74 -9.76 -8.69 1.93
CA VAL A 74 -9.57 -7.31 2.40
C VAL A 74 -10.32 -6.31 1.50
N GLU A 75 -10.26 -6.49 0.18
CA GLU A 75 -11.01 -5.69 -0.78
C GLU A 75 -12.52 -5.76 -0.52
N ASP A 76 -13.08 -6.96 -0.33
CA ASP A 76 -14.51 -7.16 -0.05
C ASP A 76 -14.95 -6.56 1.30
N SER A 77 -14.09 -6.60 2.32
CA SER A 77 -14.42 -6.13 3.67
C SER A 77 -14.24 -4.62 3.86
N LEU A 78 -13.23 -4.03 3.22
CA LEU A 78 -12.86 -2.62 3.40
C LEU A 78 -13.27 -1.74 2.22
N GLY A 79 -13.67 -2.32 1.09
CA GLY A 79 -14.09 -1.57 -0.10
C GLY A 79 -12.93 -0.86 -0.82
N VAL A 80 -11.71 -1.38 -0.72
CA VAL A 80 -10.48 -0.82 -1.32
C VAL A 80 -10.09 -1.62 -2.56
N LYS A 81 -9.73 -0.94 -3.66
CA LYS A 81 -9.38 -1.59 -4.94
C LYS A 81 -7.92 -2.07 -4.95
N LEU A 82 -7.67 -3.29 -4.50
CA LEU A 82 -6.33 -3.89 -4.32
C LEU A 82 -5.81 -4.64 -5.56
N SER A 83 -6.56 -4.67 -6.66
CA SER A 83 -6.15 -5.37 -7.90
C SER A 83 -4.74 -5.01 -8.44
N SER A 84 -4.26 -3.77 -8.20
CA SER A 84 -2.92 -3.33 -8.59
C SER A 84 -1.79 -4.03 -7.83
N LEU A 85 -2.10 -4.64 -6.68
CA LEU A 85 -1.14 -5.22 -5.73
C LEU A 85 -0.97 -6.74 -5.87
N GLY A 86 -1.75 -7.41 -6.72
CA GLY A 86 -1.74 -8.88 -6.80
C GLY A 86 -0.35 -9.49 -7.04
N HIS A 87 0.50 -8.81 -7.81
CA HIS A 87 1.85 -9.27 -8.13
C HIS A 87 2.82 -9.29 -6.92
N PHE A 88 2.50 -8.61 -5.80
CA PHE A 88 3.32 -8.69 -4.59
C PHE A 88 3.26 -10.07 -3.93
N GLY A 89 2.20 -10.87 -4.20
CA GLY A 89 2.06 -12.23 -3.68
C GLY A 89 2.01 -12.31 -2.15
N ILE A 90 1.50 -11.29 -1.46
CA ILE A 90 1.55 -11.21 0.01
C ILE A 90 0.85 -12.39 0.71
N ASN A 91 -0.11 -13.03 0.04
CA ASN A 91 -0.79 -14.24 0.49
C ASN A 91 0.12 -15.48 0.59
N GLU A 92 1.32 -15.43 0.03
CA GLU A 92 2.30 -16.53 0.00
C GLU A 92 3.65 -16.16 0.62
N ARG A 93 3.83 -14.89 1.01
CA ARG A 93 5.08 -14.37 1.56
C ARG A 93 5.06 -14.32 3.08
N ASP A 94 6.23 -14.54 3.67
CA ASP A 94 6.46 -14.46 5.12
C ASP A 94 7.56 -13.47 5.52
N ASP A 95 8.27 -12.90 4.54
CA ASP A 95 9.46 -12.07 4.73
C ASP A 95 9.13 -10.58 4.84
N VAL A 96 7.99 -10.15 4.31
CA VAL A 96 7.55 -8.75 4.30
C VAL A 96 6.14 -8.56 4.85
N THR A 97 5.85 -7.33 5.23
CA THR A 97 4.49 -6.80 5.34
C THR A 97 4.28 -5.82 4.20
N LEU A 98 3.13 -5.86 3.52
CA LEU A 98 2.82 -4.91 2.46
C LEU A 98 2.09 -3.70 3.07
N MET A 99 2.75 -2.54 3.04
CA MET A 99 2.20 -1.27 3.51
C MET A 99 1.62 -0.53 2.31
N VAL A 100 0.32 -0.23 2.35
CA VAL A 100 -0.43 0.33 1.23
C VAL A 100 -0.99 1.68 1.64
N PHE A 101 -0.57 2.73 0.94
CA PHE A 101 -1.08 4.07 1.13
C PHE A 101 -2.24 4.28 0.16
N VAL A 102 -3.38 4.70 0.69
CA VAL A 102 -4.67 4.73 -0.02
C VAL A 102 -5.22 6.16 -0.01
N GLU A 103 -5.62 6.64 -1.19
CA GLU A 103 -6.38 7.88 -1.37
C GLU A 103 -7.82 7.51 -1.76
N GLY A 104 -8.80 7.90 -0.95
CA GLY A 104 -10.17 7.43 -1.04
C GLY A 104 -10.26 5.90 -0.91
N ASP A 105 -10.52 5.22 -2.04
CA ASP A 105 -10.63 3.76 -2.16
C ASP A 105 -9.51 3.12 -3.00
N THR A 106 -8.53 3.92 -3.43
CA THR A 106 -7.54 3.54 -4.43
C THR A 106 -6.13 3.57 -3.84
N PRO A 107 -5.38 2.46 -3.89
CA PRO A 107 -3.96 2.45 -3.56
C PRO A 107 -3.18 3.43 -4.47
N VAL A 108 -2.35 4.28 -3.86
CA VAL A 108 -1.51 5.26 -4.56
C VAL A 108 -0.01 4.96 -4.43
N ARG A 109 0.40 4.30 -3.33
CA ARG A 109 1.75 3.79 -3.09
C ARG A 109 1.71 2.49 -2.31
N ALA A 110 2.73 1.66 -2.52
CA ALA A 110 2.90 0.42 -1.80
C ALA A 110 4.37 0.22 -1.44
N VAL A 111 4.65 -0.35 -0.28
CA VAL A 111 5.99 -0.70 0.19
C VAL A 111 5.96 -2.14 0.69
N ALA A 112 6.76 -3.01 0.10
CA ALA A 112 6.99 -4.36 0.60
C ALA A 112 8.03 -4.32 1.73
N TYR A 113 7.62 -3.87 2.92
CA TYR A 113 8.53 -3.57 4.02
C TYR A 113 9.08 -4.85 4.67
N PRO A 114 10.42 -5.02 4.77
CA PRO A 114 11.01 -6.21 5.38
C PRO A 114 10.67 -6.33 6.86
N ARG A 115 10.15 -7.50 7.29
CA ARG A 115 9.83 -7.75 8.71
C ARG A 115 11.05 -7.72 9.61
N SER A 116 12.24 -7.94 9.06
CA SER A 116 13.51 -7.81 9.77
C SER A 116 13.85 -6.37 10.13
N ALA A 117 13.35 -5.38 9.39
CA ALA A 117 13.56 -3.96 9.62
C ALA A 117 12.49 -3.33 10.55
N GLY A 118 11.48 -4.10 10.93
CA GLY A 118 10.39 -3.72 11.83
C GLY A 118 9.18 -4.59 11.52
N ASP A 119 8.67 -5.33 12.52
CA ASP A 119 7.64 -6.33 12.27
C ASP A 119 6.25 -5.76 12.52
N PHE A 120 5.50 -5.52 11.44
CA PHE A 120 4.10 -5.06 11.46
C PHE A 120 3.10 -6.22 11.30
N ALA A 121 3.55 -7.49 11.31
CA ALA A 121 2.71 -8.64 10.95
C ALA A 121 1.55 -8.93 11.91
N GLU A 122 1.51 -8.31 13.10
CA GLU A 122 0.38 -8.44 14.04
C GLU A 122 -0.63 -7.31 13.94
N VAL A 123 -0.45 -6.37 13.01
CA VAL A 123 -1.47 -5.35 12.73
C VAL A 123 -2.55 -5.98 11.86
N GLU A 124 -3.78 -6.02 12.38
CA GLU A 124 -4.94 -6.52 11.63
C GLU A 124 -5.28 -5.56 10.48
N PRO A 125 -5.70 -6.07 9.30
CA PRO A 125 -6.06 -5.23 8.16
C PRO A 125 -7.23 -4.29 8.46
N VAL A 126 -6.92 -3.01 8.62
CA VAL A 126 -7.88 -1.91 8.77
C VAL A 126 -7.40 -0.68 7.99
N LEU A 127 -8.32 0.20 7.62
CA LEU A 127 -7.99 1.52 7.09
C LEU A 127 -7.60 2.44 8.25
N ILE A 128 -6.29 2.63 8.45
CA ILE A 128 -5.75 3.50 9.49
C ILE A 128 -5.73 4.92 8.95
N PRO A 129 -6.49 5.88 9.51
CA PRO A 129 -6.40 7.28 9.07
C PRO A 129 -4.98 7.80 9.18
N ARG A 130 -4.55 8.64 8.23
CA ARG A 130 -3.20 9.19 8.15
C ARG A 130 -2.69 9.74 9.48
N GLU A 131 -3.51 10.53 10.16
CA GLU A 131 -3.19 11.15 11.45
C GLU A 131 -3.10 10.15 12.62
N LYS A 132 -3.54 8.90 12.42
CA LYS A 132 -3.52 7.81 13.40
C LYS A 132 -2.51 6.72 13.05
N ALA A 133 -1.70 6.90 12.01
CA ALA A 133 -0.64 5.97 11.63
C ALA A 133 0.56 6.05 12.58
N ILE A 134 0.31 5.74 13.87
CA ILE A 134 1.26 5.83 14.98
C ILE A 134 1.38 4.44 15.60
N PHE A 135 2.61 3.92 15.67
CA PHE A 135 2.87 2.55 16.06
C PHE A 135 3.85 2.50 17.25
N PRO A 136 3.39 2.10 18.44
CA PRO A 136 4.29 1.79 19.53
C PRO A 136 5.21 0.61 19.21
N ILE A 137 6.48 0.75 19.59
CA ILE A 137 7.50 -0.27 19.45
C ILE A 137 7.51 -1.18 20.68
N GLU A 138 7.52 -2.48 20.43
CA GLU A 138 7.79 -3.52 21.41
C GLU A 138 9.12 -4.22 21.06
N PRO A 139 10.16 -4.10 21.91
CA PRO A 139 11.41 -4.84 21.73
C PRO A 139 11.19 -6.35 21.82
N MET A 140 11.81 -7.10 20.92
CA MET A 140 11.79 -8.56 20.94
C MET A 140 13.12 -9.13 21.49
N PRO A 141 13.12 -10.33 22.11
CA PRO A 141 14.33 -10.94 22.67
C PRO A 141 15.47 -11.16 21.67
N ASN A 142 15.16 -11.24 20.37
CA ASN A 142 16.11 -11.43 19.29
C ASN A 142 16.70 -10.11 18.74
N GLY A 143 16.45 -8.98 19.40
CA GLY A 143 16.92 -7.66 18.98
C GLY A 143 16.10 -7.02 17.86
N ARG A 144 15.06 -7.69 17.36
CA ARG A 144 14.08 -7.09 16.45
C ARG A 144 13.09 -6.24 17.23
N VAL A 145 12.31 -5.46 16.50
CA VAL A 145 11.22 -4.67 17.03
C VAL A 145 9.93 -5.05 16.35
N LYS A 146 8.88 -5.13 17.15
CA LYS A 146 7.51 -5.35 16.71
C LYS A 146 6.73 -4.05 16.83
N MET A 147 5.86 -3.81 15.87
CA MET A 147 4.98 -2.65 15.80
C MET A 147 3.59 -3.06 16.20
N ARG A 148 2.93 -2.24 17.04
CA ARG A 148 1.53 -2.41 17.39
C ARG A 148 0.73 -1.23 16.88
N LEU A 149 -0.55 -1.45 16.58
CA LEU A 149 -1.49 -0.36 16.40
C LEU A 149 -2.22 -0.11 17.72
N ALA A 150 -2.29 1.15 18.17
CA ALA A 150 -2.98 1.46 19.40
C ALA A 150 -4.48 1.09 19.29
N GLY A 151 -4.96 0.21 20.19
CA GLY A 151 -6.35 -0.26 20.19
C GLY A 151 -6.57 -1.60 19.48
N GLN A 152 -5.50 -2.23 18.98
CA GLN A 152 -5.45 -3.66 18.64
C GLN A 152 -4.66 -4.45 19.69
#